data_AF-Q163D8-F1
#
_entry.id   AF-Q163D8-F1
#
_cell.length_a   1.000
_cell.length_b   1.000
_cell.length_c   1.000
_cell.angle_alpha   90.00
_cell.angle_beta   90.00
_cell.angle_gamma   90.00
#
_symmetry.space_group_name_H-M   'P 1'
#
loop_
_entity.id
_entity.type
_entity.pdbx_description
1 polymer ?
#
loop_
_entity_poly.entity_id
_entity_poly.type
_entity_poly.pdbx_seq_one_letter_code
_entity_poly.pdbx_strand_id
1 'polypeptide(L)'
;MAYVPRGAPKLTVFTVVNNRTGSGGHSALMVSGSQQVIFDPAGSFEHERIKQRGDVLYGMSPGWVAAYKSAHARDTYHVVSQEIEVTPEQAERALALVQSNGDVGSAFCANATSSILRQVPGFEEISVTFFPVNLMDQIDKRDDVETSKYYENDAGDVLDGINAAPI
;
A
#
# COMPACT_ATOMS: atom_id res chain seq x y z
N MET A 1 20.61 -2.96 -0.93
CA MET A 1 20.73 -1.67 -0.22
C MET A 1 19.32 -1.21 0.12
N ALA A 2 19.12 -0.46 1.21
CA ALA A 2 17.82 0.16 1.47
C ALA A 2 17.59 1.28 0.43
N TYR A 3 16.40 1.33 -0.16
CA TYR A 3 16.00 2.46 -0.99
C TYR A 3 15.45 3.55 -0.08
N VAL A 4 15.93 4.78 -0.24
CA VAL A 4 15.45 5.95 0.51
C VAL A 4 14.73 6.87 -0.49
N PRO A 5 13.44 7.18 -0.29
CA PRO A 5 12.69 8.04 -1.19
C PRO A 5 13.21 9.47 -1.14
N ARG A 6 13.04 10.19 -2.25
CA ARG A 6 13.25 11.65 -2.30
C ARG A 6 11.91 12.34 -2.04
N GLY A 7 11.86 13.27 -1.09
CA GLY A 7 10.65 14.04 -0.79
C GLY A 7 10.23 13.97 0.68
N ALA A 8 9.05 14.52 0.98
CA ALA A 8 8.44 14.38 2.29
C ALA A 8 8.18 12.89 2.61
N PRO A 9 8.28 12.46 3.87
CA PRO A 9 7.85 11.13 4.27
C PRO A 9 6.37 10.92 3.98
N LYS A 10 5.99 9.68 3.62
CA LYS A 10 4.62 9.35 3.23
C LYS A 10 4.21 7.98 3.75
N LEU A 11 2.91 7.83 3.98
CA LEU A 11 2.25 6.53 4.07
C LEU A 11 1.35 6.36 2.85
N THR A 12 1.39 5.18 2.23
CA THR A 12 0.49 4.85 1.12
C THR A 12 -0.27 3.58 1.42
N VAL A 13 -1.59 3.67 1.49
CA VAL A 13 -2.45 2.48 1.57
C VAL A 13 -2.80 2.03 0.16
N PHE A 14 -2.44 0.80 -0.17
CA PHE A 14 -2.88 0.14 -1.39
C PHE A 14 -4.11 -0.69 -1.11
N THR A 15 -5.12 -0.58 -1.97
CA THR A 15 -6.31 -1.43 -1.95
C THR A 15 -6.54 -2.03 -3.33
N VAL A 16 -6.60 -3.36 -3.41
CA VAL A 16 -6.93 -4.07 -4.65
C VAL A 16 -8.45 -4.25 -4.69
N VAL A 17 -9.09 -3.68 -5.71
CA VAL A 17 -10.56 -3.60 -5.80
C VAL A 17 -11.06 -4.33 -7.03
N ASN A 18 -12.05 -5.20 -6.84
CA ASN A 18 -12.68 -5.93 -7.93
C ASN A 18 -13.48 -4.97 -8.84
N ASN A 19 -13.18 -4.95 -10.14
CA ASN A 19 -13.81 -4.05 -11.11
C ASN A 19 -15.32 -4.30 -11.30
N ARG A 20 -15.79 -5.52 -11.01
CA ARG A 20 -17.19 -5.92 -11.20
C ARG A 20 -18.05 -5.67 -9.97
N THR A 21 -17.53 -5.98 -8.79
CA THR A 21 -18.31 -5.95 -7.54
C THR A 21 -17.96 -4.78 -6.62
N GLY A 22 -16.84 -4.09 -6.85
CA GLY A 22 -16.30 -3.08 -5.94
C GLY A 22 -15.75 -3.65 -4.63
N SER A 23 -15.67 -4.98 -4.48
CA SER A 23 -15.19 -5.62 -3.26
C SER A 23 -13.67 -5.59 -3.17
N GLY A 24 -13.14 -5.43 -1.94
CA GLY A 24 -11.70 -5.43 -1.68
C GLY A 24 -11.13 -6.84 -1.66
N GLY A 25 -10.14 -7.10 -2.52
CA GLY A 25 -9.41 -8.36 -2.57
C GLY A 25 -8.17 -8.38 -1.68
N HIS A 26 -7.51 -7.22 -1.49
CA HIS A 26 -6.27 -7.13 -0.74
C HIS A 26 -5.97 -5.71 -0.27
N SER A 27 -5.14 -5.57 0.77
CA SER A 27 -4.61 -4.28 1.22
C SER A 27 -3.15 -4.40 1.67
N ALA A 28 -2.37 -3.37 1.40
CA ALA A 28 -0.98 -3.25 1.84
C ALA A 28 -0.65 -1.81 2.26
N LEU A 29 0.45 -1.64 2.99
CA LEU A 29 0.94 -0.32 3.43
C LEU A 29 2.36 -0.09 2.95
N MET A 30 2.56 0.91 2.11
CA MET A 30 3.89 1.47 1.87
C MET A 30 4.24 2.48 2.96
N VAL A 31 5.45 2.36 3.50
CA VAL A 31 6.03 3.35 4.40
C VAL A 31 7.25 3.95 3.72
N SER A 32 7.22 5.26 3.51
CA SER A 32 8.29 6.05 2.91
C SER A 32 8.90 6.95 3.98
N GLY A 33 9.99 6.50 4.62
CA GLY A 33 10.71 7.24 5.67
C GLY A 33 12.23 7.17 5.46
N SER A 34 12.97 6.80 6.51
CA SER A 34 14.41 6.50 6.44
C SER A 34 14.75 5.37 5.45
N GLN A 35 13.76 4.58 5.07
CA GLN A 35 13.75 3.63 3.97
C GLN A 35 12.33 3.46 3.43
N GLN A 36 12.20 2.98 2.20
CA GLN A 36 10.91 2.60 1.60
C GLN A 36 10.69 1.09 1.68
N VAL A 37 9.59 0.70 2.32
CA VAL A 37 9.13 -0.68 2.41
C VAL A 37 7.65 -0.78 2.06
N ILE A 38 7.22 -1.94 1.60
CA ILE A 38 5.80 -2.31 1.57
C ILE A 38 5.59 -3.42 2.59
N PHE A 39 4.68 -3.17 3.52
CA PHE A 39 4.07 -4.20 4.35
C PHE A 39 2.90 -4.81 3.57
N ASP A 40 3.07 -6.06 3.16
CA ASP A 40 2.18 -6.82 2.29
C ASP A 40 1.58 -8.02 3.03
N PRO A 41 0.71 -7.79 4.04
CA PRO A 41 0.25 -8.83 4.95
C PRO A 41 -0.57 -9.89 4.24
N ALA A 42 -0.15 -11.16 4.35
CA ALA A 42 -0.73 -12.27 3.59
C ALA A 42 -0.77 -12.05 2.05
N GLY A 43 0.09 -11.17 1.54
CA GLY A 43 0.26 -10.94 0.11
C GLY A 43 1.06 -12.05 -0.56
N SER A 44 1.02 -12.08 -1.88
CA SER A 44 1.70 -13.09 -2.70
C SER A 44 2.72 -12.49 -3.66
N PHE A 45 3.10 -11.23 -3.47
CA PHE A 45 4.06 -10.59 -4.36
C PHE A 45 5.48 -11.03 -4.00
N GLU A 46 6.13 -11.72 -4.92
CA GLU A 46 7.49 -12.22 -4.76
C GLU A 46 8.33 -11.94 -6.00
N HIS A 47 9.60 -11.58 -5.80
CA HIS A 47 10.57 -11.47 -6.87
C HIS A 47 11.99 -11.73 -6.33
N GLU A 48 12.82 -12.48 -7.07
CA GLU A 48 14.20 -12.86 -6.69
C GLU A 48 15.12 -11.70 -6.26
N ARG A 49 14.81 -10.47 -6.68
CA ARG A 49 15.63 -9.27 -6.43
C ARG A 49 15.09 -8.42 -5.27
N ILE A 50 13.92 -8.76 -4.73
CA ILE A 50 13.31 -8.08 -3.60
C ILE A 50 13.69 -8.83 -2.33
N LYS A 51 14.13 -8.07 -1.34
CA LYS A 51 14.40 -8.64 -0.02
C LYS A 51 13.10 -8.64 0.76
N GLN A 52 12.70 -9.82 1.22
CA GLN A 52 11.52 -10.00 2.05
C GLN A 52 11.92 -10.54 3.43
N ARG A 53 11.29 -10.01 4.50
CA ARG A 53 11.38 -10.58 5.85
C ARG A 53 10.00 -10.54 6.48
N GLY A 54 9.43 -11.72 6.66
CA GLY A 54 7.99 -11.87 6.90
C GLY A 54 7.18 -11.15 5.82
N ASP A 55 6.18 -10.39 6.22
CA ASP A 55 5.32 -9.66 5.30
C ASP A 55 5.88 -8.28 4.87
N VAL A 56 7.18 -8.03 5.04
CA VAL A 56 7.80 -6.75 4.67
C VAL A 56 8.74 -6.91 3.48
N LEU A 57 8.43 -6.18 2.41
CA LEU A 57 9.21 -6.02 1.19
C LEU A 57 10.11 -4.79 1.30
N TYR A 58 11.43 -5.00 1.22
CA TYR A 58 12.42 -3.94 1.43
C TYR A 58 12.99 -3.40 0.12
N GLY A 59 13.31 -2.10 0.13
CA GLY A 59 14.00 -1.46 -0.99
C GLY A 59 13.07 -1.18 -2.16
N MET A 60 11.80 -0.88 -1.87
CA MET A 60 10.75 -0.67 -2.86
C MET A 60 10.98 0.66 -3.59
N SER A 61 11.81 0.66 -4.62
CA SER A 61 12.03 1.81 -5.51
C SER A 61 10.78 2.09 -6.38
N PRO A 62 10.69 3.25 -7.07
CA PRO A 62 9.53 3.55 -7.92
C PRO A 62 9.22 2.46 -8.95
N GLY A 63 10.24 1.85 -9.55
CA GLY A 63 10.06 0.71 -10.47
C GLY A 63 9.48 -0.53 -9.78
N TRP A 64 9.89 -0.81 -8.54
CA TRP A 64 9.32 -1.91 -7.76
C TRP A 64 7.91 -1.62 -7.28
N VAL A 65 7.58 -0.38 -6.96
CA VAL A 65 6.21 0.04 -6.62
C VAL A 65 5.30 -0.08 -7.85
N ALA A 66 5.78 0.31 -9.04
CA ALA A 66 5.04 0.10 -10.28
C ALA A 66 4.81 -1.39 -10.57
N ALA A 67 5.86 -2.22 -10.43
CA ALA A 67 5.73 -3.67 -10.59
C ALA A 67 4.76 -4.29 -9.56
N TYR A 68 4.76 -3.79 -8.32
CA TYR A 68 3.80 -4.20 -7.29
C TYR A 68 2.36 -3.85 -7.68
N LYS A 69 2.10 -2.63 -8.18
CA LYS A 69 0.77 -2.22 -8.66
C LYS A 69 0.32 -3.06 -9.85
N SER A 70 1.20 -3.28 -10.83
CA SER A 70 0.93 -4.11 -12.01
C SER A 70 0.60 -5.55 -11.64
N ALA A 71 1.35 -6.16 -10.72
CA ALA A 71 1.06 -7.52 -10.25
C ALA A 71 -0.35 -7.71 -9.63
N HIS A 72 -1.02 -6.61 -9.25
CA HIS A 72 -2.35 -6.61 -8.65
C HIS A 72 -3.44 -5.98 -9.53
N ALA A 73 -3.07 -5.39 -10.67
CA ALA A 73 -4.01 -4.81 -11.64
C ALA A 73 -4.17 -5.77 -12.83
N ARG A 74 -5.41 -5.93 -13.29
CA ARG A 74 -5.80 -6.78 -14.43
C ARG A 74 -7.24 -6.48 -14.81
N ASP A 75 -7.81 -7.14 -15.82
CA ASP A 75 -9.17 -6.81 -16.29
C ASP A 75 -10.23 -6.90 -15.17
N THR A 76 -9.98 -7.74 -14.18
CA THR A 76 -10.88 -7.98 -13.05
C THR A 76 -10.59 -7.14 -11.80
N TYR A 77 -9.43 -6.48 -11.69
CA TYR A 77 -9.03 -5.73 -10.51
C TYR A 77 -8.25 -4.45 -10.85
N HIS A 78 -8.43 -3.40 -10.05
CA HIS A 78 -7.59 -2.22 -10.08
C HIS A 78 -6.95 -1.97 -8.71
N VAL A 79 -5.87 -1.20 -8.69
CA VAL A 79 -5.21 -0.79 -7.45
C VAL A 79 -5.56 0.66 -7.16
N VAL A 80 -6.14 0.91 -5.98
CA VAL A 80 -6.30 2.25 -5.42
C VAL A 80 -5.08 2.53 -4.52
N SER A 81 -4.46 3.68 -4.69
CA SER A 81 -3.37 4.17 -3.82
C SER A 81 -3.83 5.44 -3.13
N GLN A 82 -3.82 5.45 -1.80
CA GLN A 82 -4.13 6.63 -0.97
C GLN A 82 -2.87 7.08 -0.25
N GLU A 83 -2.30 8.20 -0.70
CA GLU A 83 -1.05 8.76 -0.21
C GLU A 83 -1.32 9.86 0.80
N ILE A 84 -0.60 9.84 1.91
CA ILE A 84 -0.70 10.81 2.99
C ILE A 84 0.71 11.26 3.35
N GLU A 85 1.00 12.55 3.22
CA GLU A 85 2.26 13.10 3.71
C GLU A 85 2.27 13.10 5.24
N VAL A 86 3.37 12.65 5.83
CA VAL A 86 3.49 12.47 7.28
C VAL A 86 4.80 13.07 7.79
N THR A 87 4.87 13.33 9.09
CA THR A 87 6.12 13.75 9.72
C THR A 87 7.15 12.60 9.71
N PRO A 88 8.45 12.91 9.81
CA PRO A 88 9.48 11.89 9.97
C PRO A 88 9.20 10.95 11.15
N GLU A 89 8.70 11.46 12.28
CA GLU A 89 8.38 10.65 13.46
C GLU A 89 7.25 9.66 13.18
N GLN A 90 6.20 10.08 12.45
CA GLN A 90 5.10 9.20 12.04
C GLN A 90 5.59 8.10 11.10
N ALA A 91 6.42 8.45 10.11
CA ALA A 91 7.00 7.48 9.18
C ALA A 91 7.90 6.47 9.88
N GLU A 92 8.79 6.90 10.79
CA GLU A 92 9.65 5.99 11.55
C GLU A 92 8.84 5.11 12.52
N ARG A 93 7.77 5.64 13.11
CA ARG A 93 6.86 4.84 13.94
C ARG A 93 6.18 3.74 13.10
N ALA A 94 5.63 4.09 11.94
CA ALA A 94 5.02 3.12 11.03
C ALA A 94 6.04 2.07 10.56
N LEU A 95 7.26 2.50 10.24
CA LEU A 95 8.35 1.64 9.81
C LEU A 95 8.73 0.60 10.88
N ALA A 96 8.86 1.04 12.12
CA ALA A 96 9.15 0.14 13.24
C ALA A 96 8.01 -0.88 13.47
N LEU A 97 6.76 -0.43 13.34
CA LEU A 97 5.57 -1.28 13.50
C LEU A 97 5.52 -2.37 12.41
N VAL A 98 5.63 -2.01 11.14
CA VAL A 98 5.59 -3.01 10.05
C VAL A 98 6.74 -4.01 10.15
N GLN A 99 7.94 -3.56 10.51
CA GLN A 99 9.13 -4.41 10.60
C GLN A 99 9.12 -5.37 11.79
N SER A 100 8.29 -5.11 12.80
CA SER A 100 8.16 -5.94 14.00
C SER A 100 6.87 -6.78 14.03
N ASN A 101 5.95 -6.59 13.09
CA ASN A 101 4.66 -7.29 13.06
C ASN A 101 4.81 -8.81 12.86
N GLY A 102 5.71 -9.23 11.97
CA GLY A 102 5.83 -10.62 11.54
C GLY A 102 4.74 -11.02 10.55
N ASP A 103 4.62 -12.33 10.33
CA ASP A 103 3.74 -12.93 9.32
C ASP A 103 2.27 -12.84 9.73
N VAL A 104 1.41 -12.51 8.76
CA VAL A 104 -0.03 -12.34 8.93
C VAL A 104 -0.76 -13.48 8.22
N GLY A 105 -1.74 -14.07 8.91
CA GLY A 105 -2.59 -15.11 8.33
C GLY A 105 -3.45 -14.61 7.16
N SER A 106 -3.80 -15.50 6.24
CA SER A 106 -4.68 -15.18 5.11
C SER A 106 -5.98 -14.51 5.55
N ALA A 107 -6.43 -13.52 4.77
CA ALA A 107 -7.61 -12.68 5.04
C ALA A 107 -7.49 -11.69 6.23
N PHE A 108 -6.33 -11.58 6.88
CA PHE A 108 -6.07 -10.56 7.91
C PHE A 108 -5.34 -9.32 7.37
N CYS A 109 -5.20 -9.17 6.04
CA CYS A 109 -4.42 -8.08 5.44
C CYS A 109 -4.88 -6.68 5.88
N ALA A 110 -6.18 -6.41 5.78
CA ALA A 110 -6.77 -5.14 6.21
C ALA A 110 -6.72 -4.99 7.74
N ASN A 111 -6.84 -6.10 8.47
CA ASN A 111 -6.80 -6.09 9.93
C ASN A 111 -5.41 -5.69 10.43
N ALA A 112 -4.36 -6.30 9.90
CA ALA A 112 -2.98 -5.96 10.24
C ALA A 112 -2.64 -4.52 9.82
N THR A 113 -3.01 -4.14 8.60
CA THR A 113 -2.78 -2.78 8.08
C THR A 113 -3.45 -1.71 8.95
N SER A 114 -4.75 -1.86 9.23
CA SER A 114 -5.49 -0.91 10.07
C SER A 114 -5.00 -0.89 11.53
N SER A 115 -4.57 -2.05 12.07
CA SER A 115 -3.99 -2.14 13.41
C SER A 115 -2.64 -1.45 13.53
N ILE A 116 -1.83 -1.47 12.47
CA ILE A 116 -0.56 -0.70 12.41
C ILE A 116 -0.86 0.79 12.32
N LEU A 117 -1.73 1.20 11.38
CA LEU A 117 -2.04 2.62 11.16
C LEU A 117 -2.57 3.29 12.43
N ARG A 118 -3.47 2.63 13.17
CA ARG A 118 -4.03 3.14 14.43
C ARG A 118 -2.97 3.44 15.51
N GLN A 119 -1.78 2.84 15.41
CA GLN A 119 -0.67 3.04 16.35
C GLN A 119 0.32 4.14 15.91
N VAL A 120 0.06 4.78 14.78
CA VAL A 120 0.81 5.94 14.28
C VAL A 120 0.15 7.20 14.85
N PRO A 121 0.91 8.14 15.44
CA PRO A 121 0.35 9.40 15.93
C PRO A 121 -0.43 10.13 14.82
N GLY A 122 -1.63 10.62 15.10
CA GLY A 122 -2.48 11.31 14.11
C GLY A 122 -3.29 10.40 13.19
N PHE A 123 -3.38 9.10 13.50
CA PHE A 123 -4.16 8.08 12.80
C PHE A 123 -5.03 7.24 13.75
N GLU A 124 -5.18 7.68 15.01
CA GLU A 124 -5.87 6.95 16.07
C GLU A 124 -7.37 6.75 15.79
N GLU A 125 -7.94 7.58 14.91
CA GLU A 125 -9.33 7.52 14.44
C GLU A 125 -9.62 6.33 13.52
N ILE A 126 -8.57 5.72 12.95
CA ILE A 126 -8.72 4.53 12.10
C ILE A 126 -9.20 3.36 12.96
N SER A 127 -10.36 2.85 12.60
CA SER A 127 -10.93 1.64 13.17
C SER A 127 -10.33 0.40 12.54
N VAL A 128 -10.02 -0.58 13.38
CA VAL A 128 -9.54 -1.89 12.93
C VAL A 128 -10.64 -2.60 12.17
N THR A 129 -10.32 -3.11 10.97
CA THR A 129 -11.28 -3.74 10.07
C THR A 129 -10.66 -4.92 9.32
N PHE A 130 -11.48 -5.90 8.96
CA PHE A 130 -11.08 -7.02 8.12
C PHE A 130 -11.30 -6.76 6.63
N PHE A 131 -11.92 -5.63 6.29
CA PHE A 131 -12.37 -5.35 4.92
C PHE A 131 -11.51 -4.27 4.28
N PRO A 132 -10.76 -4.57 3.20
CA PRO A 132 -9.87 -3.61 2.55
C PRO A 132 -10.59 -2.32 2.11
N VAL A 133 -11.79 -2.43 1.52
CA VAL A 133 -12.57 -1.27 1.08
C VAL A 133 -13.02 -0.40 2.26
N ASN A 134 -13.36 -1.00 3.41
CA ASN A 134 -13.70 -0.21 4.60
C ASN A 134 -12.47 0.53 5.15
N LEU A 135 -11.26 -0.04 5.05
CA LEU A 135 -10.05 0.70 5.39
C LEU A 135 -9.84 1.87 4.41
N MET A 136 -9.96 1.62 3.11
CA MET A 136 -9.87 2.65 2.07
C MET A 136 -10.86 3.82 2.30
N ASP A 137 -12.13 3.50 2.58
CA ASP A 137 -13.18 4.48 2.85
C ASP A 137 -12.95 5.29 4.14
N GLN A 138 -12.21 4.74 5.11
CA GLN A 138 -11.82 5.48 6.31
C GLN A 138 -10.70 6.48 6.01
N ILE A 139 -9.72 6.07 5.21
CA ILE A 139 -8.64 6.94 4.77
C ILE A 139 -9.16 8.08 3.89
N ASP A 140 -10.15 7.80 3.03
CA ASP A 140 -10.73 8.78 2.11
C ASP A 140 -11.47 9.94 2.82
N LYS A 141 -11.75 9.80 4.11
CA LYS A 141 -12.38 10.84 4.94
C LYS A 141 -11.39 11.87 5.46
N ARG A 142 -10.09 11.65 5.28
CA ARG A 142 -9.07 12.61 5.68
C ARG A 142 -8.95 13.71 4.64
N ASP A 143 -8.71 14.93 5.07
CA ASP A 143 -8.57 16.08 4.16
C ASP A 143 -7.16 16.16 3.52
N ASP A 144 -6.21 15.35 3.98
CA ASP A 144 -4.80 15.33 3.58
C ASP A 144 -4.42 14.13 2.69
N VAL A 145 -5.42 13.41 2.16
CA VAL A 145 -5.20 12.22 1.32
C VAL A 145 -5.21 12.56 -0.17
N GLU A 146 -4.22 12.05 -0.89
CA GLU A 146 -4.21 12.01 -2.36
C GLU A 146 -4.54 10.61 -2.86
N THR A 147 -5.66 10.47 -3.58
CA THR A 147 -6.14 9.17 -4.10
C THR A 147 -5.86 9.04 -5.59
N SER A 148 -5.19 7.96 -6.00
CA SER A 148 -5.01 7.57 -7.41
C SER A 148 -5.50 6.14 -7.66
N LYS A 149 -5.86 5.83 -8.90
CA LYS A 149 -6.30 4.51 -9.32
C LYS A 149 -5.43 4.03 -10.48
N TYR A 150 -5.14 2.74 -10.50
CA TYR A 150 -4.28 2.12 -11.50
C TYR A 150 -5.00 0.92 -12.11
N TYR A 151 -5.20 0.96 -13.43
CA TYR A 151 -5.89 -0.05 -14.22
C TYR A 151 -4.94 -0.67 -15.25
N GLU A 152 -4.94 -1.99 -15.34
CA GLU A 152 -4.28 -2.76 -16.41
C GLU A 152 -5.24 -3.81 -16.95
N ASN A 153 -5.05 -4.23 -18.20
CA ASN A 153 -5.72 -5.42 -18.75
C ASN A 153 -4.89 -6.69 -18.51
N ASP A 154 -5.44 -7.86 -18.86
CA ASP A 154 -4.73 -9.14 -18.73
C ASP A 154 -3.49 -9.25 -19.66
N ALA A 155 -3.36 -8.36 -20.65
CA ALA A 155 -2.18 -8.25 -21.52
C ALA A 155 -1.07 -7.35 -20.94
N GLY A 156 -1.30 -6.71 -19.80
CA GLY A 156 -0.37 -5.76 -19.16
C GLY A 156 -0.40 -4.36 -19.77
N ASP A 157 -1.39 -4.03 -20.59
CA ASP A 157 -1.58 -2.66 -21.08
C ASP A 157 -2.22 -1.81 -19.98
N VAL A 158 -1.57 -0.70 -19.66
CA VAL A 158 -2.12 0.32 -18.75
C VAL A 158 -3.32 0.99 -19.41
N LEU A 159 -4.48 0.90 -18.77
CA LEU A 159 -5.77 1.39 -19.29
C LEU A 159 -6.11 2.80 -18.81
N ASP A 160 -5.17 3.51 -18.19
CA ASP A 160 -5.43 4.69 -17.37
C ASP A 160 -6.12 5.82 -18.17
N GLY A 161 -7.42 6.00 -17.93
CA GLY A 161 -8.29 6.95 -18.64
C GLY A 161 -8.17 8.40 -18.17
N ILE A 162 -7.12 8.76 -17.42
CA ILE A 162 -6.84 10.13 -16.97
C ILE A 162 -5.33 10.40 -17.12
N ASN A 163 -4.93 10.79 -18.34
CA ASN A 163 -3.62 11.36 -18.72
C ASN A 163 -2.40 10.96 -17.86
N ALA A 164 -1.81 9.80 -18.14
CA ALA A 164 -0.38 9.62 -17.94
C ALA A 164 0.36 10.60 -18.86
N ALA A 165 0.87 11.70 -18.30
CA ALA A 165 1.85 12.51 -19.00
C ALA A 165 3.09 11.64 -19.30
N PRO A 166 3.66 11.72 -20.52
CA PRO A 166 4.78 10.87 -20.89
C PRO A 166 6.05 11.28 -20.15
N ILE A 167 6.90 10.27 -19.96
CA ILE A 167 8.29 10.28 -19.48
C ILE A 167 9.14 11.49 -19.91
#